data_AF-A0A8K0A297-F1
#
_entry.id   AF-A0A8K0A297-F1
#
_cell.length_a   1.000
_cell.length_b   1.000
_cell.length_c   1.000
_cell.angle_alpha   90.00
_cell.angle_beta   90.00
_cell.angle_gamma   90.00
#
_symmetry.space_group_name_H-M   'P 1'
#
loop_
_entity.id
_entity.type
_entity.pdbx_description
1 polymer ?
#
loop_
_entity_poly.entity_id
_entity_poly.type
_entity_poly.pdbx_seq_one_letter_code
_entity_poly.pdbx_strand_id
1 'polypeptide(L)'
;MSSRFSRFFDKNGDGKMDSCEMEAALKELDLNPSAKFVETAKRKADANGDGKVTEVEFTNIVGVFQEINNLRSIFWENDQDASGTMSFAEMRKKATTFYTTHADKYGDGKAMEVMNHYAGDTDKEMTMDEFLEIMFADRF
;
A
#
# COMPACT_ATOMS: atom_id res chain seq x y z
N MET A 1 4.85 -24.85 -5.63
CA MET A 1 5.78 -23.73 -5.39
C MET A 1 5.12 -22.81 -4.38
N SER A 2 5.38 -22.96 -3.07
CA SER A 2 5.02 -22.00 -2.01
C SER A 2 5.51 -22.55 -0.67
N SER A 3 6.80 -22.45 -0.36
CA SER A 3 7.30 -22.78 1.00
C SER A 3 8.48 -21.92 1.46
N ARG A 4 8.95 -20.99 0.62
CA ARG A 4 10.07 -20.11 0.98
C ARG A 4 9.60 -18.73 1.38
N PHE A 5 8.61 -18.18 0.68
CA PHE A 5 8.08 -16.85 0.95
C PHE A 5 7.18 -16.81 2.19
N SER A 6 6.31 -17.80 2.42
CA SER A 6 5.48 -17.86 3.63
C SER A 6 6.33 -17.77 4.90
N ARG A 7 7.45 -18.51 4.98
CA ARG A 7 8.41 -18.44 6.10
C ARG A 7 9.07 -17.10 6.37
N PHE A 8 9.12 -16.18 5.41
CA PHE A 8 9.69 -14.85 5.67
C PHE A 8 8.73 -13.98 6.48
N PHE A 9 7.42 -14.18 6.26
CA PHE A 9 6.34 -13.41 6.89
C PHE A 9 5.76 -14.12 8.11
N ASP A 10 5.54 -15.44 8.03
CA ASP A 10 5.14 -16.34 9.11
C ASP A 10 6.32 -16.51 10.07
N LYS A 11 6.40 -15.63 11.07
CA LYS A 11 7.51 -15.61 12.05
C LYS A 11 7.28 -16.68 13.11
N ASN A 12 6.03 -17.02 13.40
CA ASN A 12 5.67 -17.96 14.45
C ASN A 12 5.66 -19.43 13.94
N GLY A 13 5.64 -19.63 12.63
CA GLY A 13 5.69 -20.93 11.95
C GLY A 13 4.37 -21.69 11.97
N ASP A 14 3.23 -21.03 12.19
CA ASP A 14 1.90 -21.66 12.28
C ASP A 14 1.26 -21.89 10.90
N GLY A 15 1.92 -21.46 9.83
CA GLY A 15 1.46 -21.60 8.44
C GLY A 15 0.34 -20.63 8.08
N LYS A 16 0.11 -19.61 8.91
CA LYS A 16 -0.89 -18.56 8.69
C LYS A 16 -0.20 -17.21 8.83
N MET A 17 -0.85 -16.18 8.33
CA MET A 17 -0.40 -14.81 8.54
C MET A 17 -1.46 -14.04 9.30
N ASP A 18 -1.10 -13.60 10.49
CA ASP A 18 -1.93 -12.75 11.31
C ASP A 18 -1.64 -11.25 11.10
N SER A 19 -2.46 -10.39 11.73
CA SER A 19 -2.32 -8.94 11.55
C SER A 19 -0.99 -8.41 12.10
N CYS A 20 -0.43 -9.03 13.14
CA CYS A 20 0.83 -8.60 13.73
C CYS A 20 2.00 -8.96 12.80
N GLU A 21 1.96 -10.14 12.19
CA GLU A 21 2.96 -10.56 11.20
C GLU A 21 2.90 -9.71 9.94
N MET A 22 1.69 -9.33 9.51
CA MET A 22 1.50 -8.39 8.41
C MET A 22 2.04 -7.00 8.73
N GLU A 23 1.78 -6.49 9.94
CA GLU A 23 2.36 -5.23 10.40
C GLU A 23 3.89 -5.29 10.45
N ALA A 24 4.47 -6.36 11.00
CA ALA A 24 5.91 -6.54 11.06
C ALA A 24 6.55 -6.57 9.67
N ALA A 25 5.89 -7.20 8.70
CA ALA A 25 6.35 -7.26 7.33
C ALA A 25 6.25 -5.93 6.58
N LEU A 26 5.21 -5.13 6.87
CA LEU A 26 5.11 -3.77 6.34
C LEU A 26 6.18 -2.86 6.97
N LYS A 27 6.48 -3.05 8.26
CA LYS A 27 7.60 -2.37 8.94
C LYS A 27 8.97 -2.76 8.40
N GLU A 28 9.15 -4.00 7.94
CA GLU A 28 10.37 -4.40 7.18
C GLU A 28 10.53 -3.64 5.85
N LEU A 29 9.46 -3.02 5.34
CA LEU A 29 9.51 -2.12 4.18
C LEU A 29 9.65 -0.65 4.57
N ASP A 30 10.08 -0.32 5.80
CA ASP A 30 10.13 1.05 6.31
C ASP A 30 8.77 1.79 6.20
N LEU A 31 7.67 1.04 6.19
CA LEU A 31 6.32 1.59 6.26
C LEU A 31 5.84 1.54 7.70
N ASN A 32 5.06 2.53 8.10
CA ASN A 32 4.44 2.58 9.41
C ASN A 32 2.91 2.57 9.25
N PRO A 33 2.33 1.46 8.76
CA PRO A 33 0.92 1.36 8.47
C PRO A 33 0.08 1.52 9.73
N SER A 34 -1.05 2.21 9.60
CA SER A 34 -2.04 2.26 10.68
C SER A 34 -2.67 0.89 10.91
N ALA A 35 -3.14 0.61 12.13
CA ALA A 35 -3.84 -0.65 12.42
C ALA A 35 -5.05 -0.87 11.49
N LYS A 36 -5.69 0.22 11.05
CA LYS A 36 -6.78 0.19 10.06
C LYS A 36 -6.29 -0.24 8.68
N PHE A 37 -5.15 0.28 8.23
CA PHE A 37 -4.55 -0.12 6.97
C PHE A 37 -4.16 -1.61 6.99
N VAL A 38 -3.53 -2.08 8.07
CA VAL A 38 -3.17 -3.50 8.24
C VAL A 38 -4.40 -4.39 8.21
N GLU A 39 -5.46 -4.04 8.94
CA GLU A 39 -6.71 -4.80 8.92
C GLU A 39 -7.34 -4.82 7.53
N THR A 40 -7.32 -3.68 6.83
CA THR A 40 -7.84 -3.54 5.47
C THR A 40 -7.06 -4.41 4.47
N ALA A 41 -5.73 -4.33 4.51
CA ALA A 41 -4.85 -5.12 3.66
C ALA A 41 -5.02 -6.63 3.93
N LYS A 42 -5.20 -7.00 5.19
CA LYS A 42 -5.51 -8.37 5.60
C LYS A 42 -6.88 -8.82 5.08
N ARG A 43 -7.95 -8.03 5.25
CA ARG A 43 -9.29 -8.35 4.73
C ARG A 43 -9.29 -8.57 3.22
N LYS A 44 -8.45 -7.83 2.49
CA LYS A 44 -8.30 -8.03 1.04
C LYS A 44 -7.66 -9.37 0.70
N ALA A 45 -6.75 -9.84 1.54
CA ALA A 45 -6.11 -11.13 1.33
C ALA A 45 -6.96 -12.30 1.82
N ASP A 46 -7.67 -12.10 2.92
CA ASP A 46 -8.61 -13.03 3.56
C ASP A 46 -9.90 -13.13 2.74
N ALA A 47 -9.83 -13.89 1.64
CA ALA A 47 -10.95 -14.09 0.74
C ALA A 47 -12.09 -14.91 1.38
N ASN A 48 -11.76 -15.76 2.37
CA ASN A 48 -12.71 -16.64 3.03
C ASN A 48 -13.38 -15.97 4.27
N GLY A 49 -12.76 -14.94 4.84
CA GLY A 49 -13.28 -14.15 5.96
C GLY A 49 -13.10 -14.80 7.35
N ASP A 50 -12.22 -15.80 7.50
CA ASP A 50 -11.95 -16.44 8.80
C ASP A 50 -11.04 -15.62 9.71
N GLY A 51 -10.59 -14.45 9.23
CA GLY A 51 -9.68 -13.57 9.94
C GLY A 51 -8.26 -14.11 9.96
N LYS A 52 -7.91 -15.06 9.10
CA LYS A 52 -6.56 -15.61 8.94
C LYS A 52 -6.25 -15.70 7.47
N VAL A 53 -5.00 -15.42 7.10
CA VAL A 53 -4.55 -15.63 5.73
C VAL A 53 -3.83 -16.97 5.68
N THR A 54 -4.43 -17.93 5.00
CA THR A 54 -3.85 -19.27 4.80
C THR A 54 -2.85 -19.29 3.63
N GLU A 55 -2.07 -20.37 3.47
CA GLU A 55 -1.15 -20.52 2.33
C GLU A 55 -1.80 -20.32 0.95
N VAL A 56 -3.10 -20.62 0.83
CA VAL A 56 -3.86 -20.44 -0.42
C VAL A 56 -4.20 -18.97 -0.66
N GLU A 57 -4.45 -18.20 0.40
CA GLU A 57 -4.74 -16.76 0.38
C GLU A 57 -3.47 -15.91 0.40
N PHE A 58 -2.34 -16.55 0.67
CA PHE A 58 -1.02 -15.91 0.69
C PHE A 58 -0.66 -15.26 -0.65
N THR A 59 -1.14 -15.82 -1.76
CA THR A 59 -0.99 -15.20 -3.09
C THR A 59 -1.68 -13.83 -3.18
N ASN A 60 -2.78 -13.62 -2.45
CA ASN A 60 -3.42 -12.31 -2.37
C ASN A 60 -2.56 -11.32 -1.56
N ILE A 61 -1.94 -11.77 -0.46
CA ILE A 61 -0.95 -10.96 0.27
C ILE A 61 0.20 -10.56 -0.65
N VAL A 62 0.77 -11.51 -1.40
CA VAL A 62 1.85 -11.21 -2.35
C VAL A 62 1.41 -10.16 -3.37
N GLY A 63 0.18 -10.24 -3.88
CA GLY A 63 -0.40 -9.22 -4.75
C GLY A 63 -0.47 -7.83 -4.08
N VAL A 64 -0.92 -7.76 -2.83
CA VAL A 64 -0.96 -6.51 -2.06
C VAL A 64 0.45 -5.95 -1.83
N PHE A 65 1.41 -6.78 -1.42
CA PHE A 65 2.80 -6.38 -1.21
C PHE A 65 3.50 -5.95 -2.50
N GLN A 66 3.21 -6.61 -3.63
CA GLN A 66 3.70 -6.19 -4.94
C GLN A 66 3.10 -4.85 -5.34
N GLU A 67 1.82 -4.61 -5.08
CA GLU A 67 1.16 -3.33 -5.35
C GLU A 67 1.78 -2.22 -4.49
N ILE A 68 1.99 -2.46 -3.19
CA ILE A 68 2.69 -1.54 -2.29
C ILE A 68 4.11 -1.25 -2.80
N ASN A 69 4.88 -2.27 -3.21
CA ASN A 69 6.23 -2.06 -3.74
C ASN A 69 6.23 -1.29 -5.06
N ASN A 70 5.28 -1.56 -5.97
CA ASN A 70 5.14 -0.79 -7.19
C ASN A 70 4.81 0.68 -6.88
N LEU A 71 3.91 0.93 -5.94
CA LEU A 71 3.58 2.28 -5.47
C LEU A 71 4.79 2.96 -4.82
N ARG A 72 5.61 2.23 -4.05
CA ARG A 72 6.87 2.73 -3.44
C ARG A 72 7.90 3.10 -4.49
N SER A 73 8.12 2.25 -5.50
CA SER A 73 9.01 2.58 -6.61
C SER A 73 8.57 3.89 -7.26
N ILE A 74 7.27 4.04 -7.50
CA ILE A 74 6.73 5.24 -8.13
C ILE A 74 6.90 6.45 -7.20
N PHE A 75 6.66 6.30 -5.89
CA PHE A 75 6.91 7.35 -4.91
C PHE A 75 8.37 7.82 -4.97
N TRP A 76 9.35 6.92 -4.90
CA TRP A 76 10.77 7.26 -4.96
C TRP A 76 11.26 7.71 -6.34
N GLU A 77 10.61 7.30 -7.43
CA GLU A 77 10.87 7.85 -8.77
C GLU A 77 10.35 9.29 -8.92
N ASN A 78 9.54 9.76 -7.98
CA ASN A 78 8.91 11.08 -8.00
C ASN A 78 9.41 12.01 -6.90
N ASP A 79 9.91 11.47 -5.79
CA ASP A 79 10.65 12.16 -4.74
C ASP A 79 12.00 12.67 -5.30
N GLN A 80 11.98 13.88 -5.89
CA GLN A 80 13.14 14.42 -6.61
C GLN A 80 14.23 14.90 -5.67
N ASP A 81 13.85 15.29 -4.45
CA ASP A 81 14.76 15.77 -3.42
C ASP A 81 15.18 14.67 -2.43
N ALA A 82 14.66 13.45 -2.61
CA ALA A 82 14.90 12.29 -1.75
C ALA A 82 14.60 12.58 -0.27
N SER A 83 13.61 13.46 -0.03
CA SER A 83 13.20 13.87 1.32
C SER A 83 12.45 12.76 2.06
N GLY A 84 11.99 11.72 1.35
CA GLY A 84 11.10 10.69 1.90
C GLY A 84 9.64 11.17 1.99
N THR A 85 9.36 12.38 1.53
CA THR A 85 8.03 12.95 1.36
C THR A 85 7.87 13.43 -0.07
N MET A 86 6.63 13.55 -0.55
CA MET A 86 6.36 14.22 -1.82
C MET A 86 5.59 15.50 -1.55
N SER A 87 6.10 16.61 -2.06
CA SER A 87 5.37 17.86 -2.05
C SER A 87 4.16 17.77 -2.99
N PHE A 88 3.15 18.61 -2.75
CA PHE A 88 1.97 18.65 -3.62
C PHE A 88 2.33 18.87 -5.11
N ALA A 89 3.38 19.65 -5.38
CA ALA A 89 3.85 19.91 -6.73
C ALA A 89 4.46 18.68 -7.42
N GLU A 90 5.28 17.92 -6.70
CA GLU A 90 5.90 16.67 -7.19
C GLU A 90 4.84 15.60 -7.44
N MET A 91 3.96 15.46 -6.47
CA MET A 91 2.84 14.54 -6.50
C MET A 91 1.90 14.86 -7.67
N ARG A 92 1.40 16.08 -7.81
CA ARG A 92 0.46 16.46 -8.89
C ARG A 92 1.03 16.22 -10.29
N LYS A 93 2.32 16.53 -10.49
CA LYS A 93 3.00 16.44 -11.79
C LYS A 93 3.07 15.00 -12.30
N LYS A 94 3.29 14.03 -11.41
CA LYS A 94 3.46 12.62 -11.76
C LYS A 94 2.26 11.76 -11.44
N ALA A 95 1.44 12.12 -10.46
CA ALA A 95 0.15 11.50 -10.16
C ALA A 95 -0.79 11.53 -11.38
N THR A 96 -0.86 12.66 -12.08
CA THR A 96 -1.70 12.75 -13.30
C THR A 96 -1.28 11.71 -14.34
N THR A 97 0.03 11.56 -14.59
CA THR A 97 0.58 10.53 -15.49
C THR A 97 0.39 9.12 -14.93
N PHE A 98 0.57 8.93 -13.63
CA PHE A 98 0.40 7.65 -12.96
C PHE A 98 -1.04 7.14 -13.07
N TYR A 99 -2.02 7.97 -12.71
CA TYR A 99 -3.45 7.63 -12.77
C TYR A 99 -3.95 7.46 -14.20
N THR A 100 -3.42 8.21 -15.16
CA THR A 100 -3.78 8.01 -16.58
C THR A 100 -3.14 6.74 -17.14
N THR A 101 -1.92 6.39 -16.73
CA THR A 101 -1.23 5.17 -17.18
C THR A 101 -1.82 3.91 -16.54
N HIS A 102 -2.27 3.99 -15.30
CA HIS A 102 -2.90 2.90 -14.55
C HIS A 102 -4.40 3.16 -14.34
N ALA A 103 -5.05 3.78 -15.31
CA ALA A 103 -6.45 4.17 -15.23
C ALA A 103 -7.38 2.95 -15.04
N ASP A 104 -6.97 1.77 -15.52
CA ASP A 104 -7.67 0.50 -15.32
C ASP A 104 -7.75 0.07 -13.85
N LYS A 105 -6.83 0.55 -13.01
CA LYS A 105 -6.77 0.22 -11.57
C LYS A 105 -7.12 1.39 -10.65
N TYR A 106 -6.83 2.62 -11.06
CA TYR A 106 -6.90 3.80 -10.20
C TYR A 106 -7.61 5.01 -10.85
N GLY A 107 -8.25 4.84 -12.02
CA GLY A 107 -8.82 5.92 -12.82
C GLY A 107 -10.20 6.45 -12.37
N ASP A 108 -10.78 5.90 -11.29
CA ASP A 108 -12.16 6.23 -10.86
C ASP A 108 -12.32 7.62 -10.19
N GLY A 109 -11.29 8.46 -10.26
CA GLY A 109 -11.37 9.87 -9.87
C GLY A 109 -11.34 10.16 -8.36
N LYS A 110 -11.71 9.22 -7.49
CA LYS A 110 -11.66 9.45 -6.04
C LYS A 110 -10.24 9.59 -5.49
N ALA A 111 -9.26 8.86 -6.02
CA ALA A 111 -7.86 9.09 -5.64
C ALA A 111 -7.40 10.51 -6.03
N MET A 112 -7.83 11.02 -7.19
CA MET A 112 -7.63 12.43 -7.56
C MET A 112 -8.42 13.39 -6.66
N GLU A 113 -9.60 13.02 -6.18
CA GLU A 113 -10.42 13.83 -5.27
C GLU A 113 -9.76 13.97 -3.89
N VAL A 114 -9.24 12.87 -3.34
CA VAL A 114 -8.49 12.88 -2.07
C VAL A 114 -7.17 13.64 -2.22
N MET A 115 -6.46 13.48 -3.34
CA MET A 115 -5.31 14.33 -3.65
C MET A 115 -5.69 15.80 -3.81
N ASN A 116 -6.85 16.10 -4.39
CA ASN A 116 -7.35 17.47 -4.54
C ASN A 116 -7.80 18.06 -3.19
N HIS A 117 -8.22 17.23 -2.24
CA HIS A 117 -8.46 17.64 -0.86
C HIS A 117 -7.15 18.04 -0.17
N TYR A 118 -6.07 17.29 -0.41
CA TYR A 118 -4.72 17.65 0.03
C TYR A 118 -4.16 18.86 -0.74
N ALA A 119 -4.53 19.05 -2.01
CA ALA A 119 -4.12 20.18 -2.87
C ALA A 119 -4.49 21.56 -2.33
N GLY A 120 -5.50 21.61 -1.46
CA GLY A 120 -5.88 22.84 -0.77
C GLY A 120 -4.81 23.32 0.21
N ASP A 121 -3.92 22.43 0.64
CA ASP A 121 -2.81 22.71 1.55
C ASP A 121 -1.47 22.54 0.81
N THR A 122 -0.97 23.66 0.29
CA THR A 122 0.23 23.68 -0.56
C THR A 122 1.54 23.47 0.21
N ASP A 123 1.50 23.53 1.54
CA ASP A 123 2.67 23.30 2.41
C ASP A 123 2.68 21.87 2.97
N LYS A 124 1.58 21.13 2.78
CA LYS A 124 1.48 19.77 3.27
C LYS A 124 2.28 18.81 2.39
N GLU A 125 3.37 18.34 2.96
CA GLU A 125 4.15 17.21 2.45
C GLU A 125 3.39 15.90 2.68
N MET A 126 3.32 15.05 1.65
CA MET A 126 2.70 13.73 1.76
C MET A 126 3.74 12.66 2.04
N THR A 127 3.53 11.93 3.14
CA THR A 127 4.32 10.75 3.48
C THR A 127 3.91 9.53 2.66
N MET A 128 4.80 8.54 2.55
CA MET A 128 4.50 7.26 1.90
C MET A 128 3.29 6.56 2.54
N ASP A 129 3.16 6.63 3.86
CA ASP A 129 2.06 6.02 4.60
C ASP A 129 0.71 6.67 4.25
N GLU A 130 0.65 8.01 4.20
CA GLU A 130 -0.55 8.74 3.75
C GLU A 130 -0.91 8.39 2.31
N PHE A 131 0.09 8.31 1.43
CA PHE A 131 -0.12 7.94 0.02
C PHE A 131 -0.73 6.54 -0.12
N LEU A 132 -0.21 5.55 0.63
CA LEU A 132 -0.77 4.20 0.65
C LEU A 132 -2.19 4.19 1.25
N GLU A 133 -2.43 4.90 2.34
CA GLU A 133 -3.78 4.97 2.92
C GLU A 133 -4.79 5.53 1.91
N ILE A 134 -4.43 6.56 1.13
CA ILE A 134 -5.30 7.13 0.10
C ILE A 134 -5.55 6.12 -1.03
N MET A 135 -4.50 5.46 -1.53
CA MET A 135 -4.61 4.50 -2.64
C MET A 135 -5.44 3.28 -2.28
N PHE A 136 -5.37 2.85 -1.01
CA PHE A 136 -6.12 1.70 -0.54
C PHE A 136 -7.50 2.07 -0.01
N ALA A 137 -7.73 3.30 0.50
CA ALA A 137 -9.02 3.74 1.03
C ALA A 137 -10.16 3.64 0.00
N ASP A 138 -9.85 3.75 -1.29
CA ASP A 138 -10.86 3.75 -2.35
C ASP A 138 -11.34 2.36 -2.79
N ARG A 139 -10.58 1.32 -2.47
CA ARG A 139 -10.83 -0.04 -2.96
C ARG A 139 -11.75 -0.85 -2.05
N PHE A 140 -12.44 -0.22 -1.08
CA PHE A 140 -13.27 -0.88 -0.07
C PHE A 140 -14.57 -0.14 0.21
#